data_AF-A0A0G0LJF0-F1
#
_entry.id   AF-A0A0G0LJF0-F1
#
_cell.length_a   1.000
_cell.length_b   1.000
_cell.length_c   1.000
_cell.angle_alpha   90.00
_cell.angle_beta   90.00
_cell.angle_gamma   90.00
#
_symmetry.space_group_name_H-M   'P 1'
#
loop_
_entity.id
_entity.type
_entity.pdbx_description
1 polymer ?
#
loop_
_entity_poly.entity_id
_entity_poly.type
_entity_poly.pdbx_seq_one_letter_code
_entity_poly.pdbx_strand_id
1 'polypeptide(L)'
;MRTLGKDIAWNKINGKFCHVFSFTHHASVRNREIESTGVSIPYATLTLECEEVSEHIECPIIHKLDFVHLWKIFKERGGREDEEVLVSRYKYITVLGKLFSPFLPKIHIWIYKKGSYNNFTSKSWQEKTHAEELAMAARPIVEVNPFPDNRFLQ
;
A
#
# COMPACT_ATOMS: atom_id res chain seq x y z
N MET A 1 13.47 6.04 -13.50
CA MET A 1 12.46 5.34 -12.67
C MET A 1 11.11 5.56 -13.32
N ARG A 2 10.31 4.51 -13.51
CA ARG A 2 9.00 4.59 -14.17
C ARG A 2 7.88 4.92 -13.19
N THR A 3 6.84 5.59 -13.65
CA THR A 3 5.71 6.01 -12.82
C THR A 3 4.47 5.15 -13.07
N LEU A 4 3.87 4.64 -12.00
CA LEU A 4 2.61 3.90 -12.02
C LEU A 4 1.43 4.80 -12.38
N GLY A 5 0.59 4.35 -13.30
CA GLY A 5 -0.51 5.12 -13.90
C GLY A 5 -0.12 5.95 -15.12
N LYS A 6 1.18 6.21 -15.34
CA LYS A 6 1.70 6.90 -16.52
C LYS A 6 2.45 5.94 -17.44
N ASP A 7 3.54 5.36 -16.96
CA ASP A 7 4.41 4.47 -17.72
C ASP A 7 4.04 3.00 -17.52
N ILE A 8 3.45 2.67 -16.36
CA ILE A 8 3.05 1.32 -15.98
C ILE A 8 1.57 1.33 -15.63
N ALA A 9 0.79 0.51 -16.32
CA ALA A 9 -0.64 0.40 -16.03
C ALA A 9 -0.87 -0.25 -14.66
N TRP A 10 -1.77 0.34 -13.87
CA TRP A 10 -2.09 -0.13 -12.52
C TRP A 10 -2.57 -1.59 -12.45
N ASN A 11 -3.17 -2.09 -13.53
CA ASN A 11 -3.63 -3.48 -13.61
C ASN A 11 -2.50 -4.51 -13.51
N LYS A 12 -1.25 -4.12 -13.78
CA LYS A 12 -0.09 -5.02 -13.67
C LYS A 12 0.23 -5.45 -12.24
N ILE A 13 -0.11 -4.63 -11.24
CA ILE A 13 0.22 -4.88 -9.83
C ILE A 13 -1.03 -5.02 -8.93
N ASN A 14 -2.22 -5.10 -9.52
CA ASN A 14 -3.46 -5.21 -8.75
C ASN A 14 -3.51 -6.53 -7.96
N GLY A 15 -3.80 -6.45 -6.67
CA GLY A 15 -3.86 -7.60 -5.76
C GLY A 15 -2.50 -8.25 -5.49
N LYS A 16 -1.40 -7.61 -5.93
CA LYS A 16 -0.03 -8.07 -5.71
C LYS A 16 0.62 -7.27 -4.60
N PHE A 17 1.51 -7.89 -3.85
CA PHE A 17 2.30 -7.18 -2.86
C PHE A 17 3.45 -6.46 -3.54
N CYS A 18 3.62 -5.20 -3.18
CA CYS A 18 4.78 -4.42 -3.51
C CYS A 18 5.44 -3.96 -2.22
N HIS A 19 6.76 -4.11 -2.14
CA HIS A 19 7.55 -3.61 -1.04
C HIS A 19 7.77 -2.10 -1.19
N VAL A 20 7.57 -1.35 -0.10
CA VAL A 20 7.80 0.10 -0.08
C VAL A 20 9.26 0.36 0.30
N PHE A 21 10.05 0.79 -0.67
CA PHE A 21 11.44 1.15 -0.47
C PHE A 21 11.60 2.54 0.14
N SER A 22 10.78 3.51 -0.28
CA SER A 22 10.82 4.87 0.26
C SER A 22 9.45 5.55 0.23
N PHE A 23 9.26 6.51 1.15
CA PHE A 23 8.10 7.39 1.22
C PHE A 23 8.57 8.85 1.21
N THR A 24 8.32 9.53 0.10
CA THR A 24 8.62 10.96 -0.07
C THR A 24 7.31 11.74 -0.01
N HIS A 25 7.11 12.51 1.05
CA HIS A 25 5.91 13.32 1.22
C HIS A 25 6.06 14.71 0.59
N HIS A 26 5.01 15.19 -0.07
CA HIS A 26 4.92 16.54 -0.66
C HIS A 26 3.90 17.42 0.08
N ALA A 27 3.02 16.79 0.86
CA ALA A 27 2.13 17.42 1.81
C ALA A 27 2.53 17.06 3.26
N SER A 28 1.92 17.71 4.23
CA SER A 28 2.06 17.36 5.65
C SER A 28 0.72 17.25 6.36
N VAL A 29 0.68 16.52 7.48
CA VAL A 29 -0.50 16.48 8.35
C VAL A 29 -0.19 17.29 9.61
N ARG A 30 -0.97 18.33 9.88
CA ARG A 30 -0.89 19.16 11.10
C ARG A 30 -2.28 19.33 11.68
N ASN A 31 -2.44 19.16 12.99
CA ASN A 31 -3.74 19.29 13.67
C ASN A 31 -4.88 18.48 13.02
N ARG A 32 -4.57 17.30 12.47
CA ARG A 32 -5.51 16.42 11.71
C ARG A 32 -5.96 16.94 10.35
N GLU A 33 -5.40 18.05 9.88
CA GLU A 33 -5.63 18.60 8.55
C GLU A 33 -4.43 18.34 7.63
N ILE A 34 -4.68 18.24 6.33
CA ILE A 34 -3.62 18.11 5.34
C ILE A 34 -3.27 19.49 4.82
N GLU A 35 -2.01 19.88 5.01
CA GLU A 35 -1.42 21.06 4.39
C GLU A 35 -0.68 20.61 3.12
N SER A 36 -1.22 20.98 1.94
CA SER A 36 -0.62 20.70 0.63
C SER A 36 -0.17 22.00 -0.04
N THR A 37 0.93 21.94 -0.79
CA THR A 37 1.53 23.07 -1.51
C THR A 37 0.90 23.33 -2.89
N GLY A 38 -0.01 22.46 -3.36
CA GLY A 38 -0.71 22.63 -4.63
C GLY A 38 -1.73 21.54 -4.95
N VAL A 39 -2.70 21.85 -5.82
CA VAL A 39 -3.80 20.94 -6.20
C VAL A 39 -3.36 19.87 -7.23
N SER A 40 -2.28 20.12 -7.96
CA SER A 40 -1.77 19.27 -9.03
C SER A 40 -0.61 18.34 -8.62
N ILE A 41 -0.17 18.43 -7.36
CA ILE A 41 0.95 17.64 -6.83
C ILE A 41 0.37 16.50 -6.00
N PRO A 42 0.83 15.24 -6.16
CA PRO A 42 0.42 14.15 -5.29
C PRO A 42 0.81 14.47 -3.84
N TYR A 43 0.04 13.99 -2.85
CA TYR A 43 0.37 14.21 -1.44
C TYR A 43 1.70 13.56 -1.04
N ALA A 44 2.04 12.45 -1.69
CA ALA A 44 3.32 11.75 -1.53
C ALA A 44 3.66 10.92 -2.78
N THR A 45 4.89 10.45 -2.86
CA THR A 45 5.35 9.44 -3.81
C THR A 45 5.97 8.29 -3.04
N LEU A 46 5.55 7.06 -3.32
CA LEU A 46 6.24 5.85 -2.87
C LEU A 46 7.22 5.39 -3.95
N THR A 47 8.39 4.91 -3.55
CA THR A 47 9.20 4.02 -4.38
C THR A 47 8.85 2.60 -4.02
N LEU A 48 8.39 1.82 -4.99
CA LEU A 48 7.95 0.45 -4.81
C LEU A 48 8.83 -0.54 -5.56
N GLU A 49 8.96 -1.73 -5.01
CA GLU A 49 9.46 -2.92 -5.68
C GLU A 49 8.32 -3.95 -5.77
N CYS A 50 8.03 -4.46 -6.97
CA CYS A 50 6.98 -5.45 -7.21
C CYS A 50 7.56 -6.55 -8.09
N GLU A 51 7.29 -7.83 -7.84
CA GLU A 51 7.84 -8.93 -8.66
C GLU A 51 7.42 -8.81 -10.14
N GLU A 52 6.21 -8.31 -10.38
CA GLU A 52 5.65 -8.11 -11.73
C GLU A 52 6.36 -6.99 -12.53
N VAL A 53 7.20 -6.19 -11.87
CA VAL A 53 7.97 -5.12 -12.49
C VAL A 53 9.42 -5.23 -12.04
N SER A 54 10.31 -5.64 -12.95
CA SER A 54 11.73 -5.90 -12.68
C SER A 54 12.58 -4.68 -12.29
N GLU A 55 11.96 -3.55 -11.94
CA GLU A 55 12.61 -2.30 -11.57
C GLU A 55 11.81 -1.59 -10.46
N HIS A 56 12.48 -0.71 -9.72
CA HIS A 56 11.77 0.20 -8.82
C HIS A 56 10.83 1.13 -9.59
N ILE A 57 9.64 1.33 -9.05
CA ILE A 57 8.61 2.19 -9.65
C ILE A 57 8.18 3.29 -8.69
N GLU A 58 7.83 4.45 -9.24
CA GLU A 58 7.17 5.51 -8.51
C GLU A 58 5.66 5.27 -8.46
N CYS A 59 5.08 5.37 -7.28
CA CYS A 59 3.64 5.29 -7.05
C CYS A 59 3.16 6.61 -6.42
N PRO A 60 2.60 7.52 -7.23
CA PRO A 60 2.04 8.77 -6.74
C PRO A 60 0.78 8.53 -5.90
N ILE A 61 0.75 9.14 -4.71
CA ILE A 61 -0.36 9.05 -3.76
C ILE A 61 -1.21 10.31 -3.87
N ILE A 62 -2.30 10.19 -4.64
CA ILE A 62 -3.23 11.31 -4.89
C ILE A 62 -4.46 11.29 -3.99
N HIS A 63 -4.70 10.18 -3.28
CA HIS A 63 -5.88 10.05 -2.43
C HIS A 63 -5.57 10.47 -0.99
N LYS A 64 -6.43 11.33 -0.43
CA LYS A 64 -6.26 11.91 0.91
C LYS A 64 -6.15 10.85 1.99
N LEU A 65 -7.02 9.84 1.98
CA LEU A 65 -7.02 8.82 3.02
C LEU A 65 -5.79 7.88 2.94
N ASP A 66 -5.37 7.52 1.72
CA ASP A 66 -4.16 6.72 1.51
C ASP A 66 -2.93 7.48 2.05
N PHE A 67 -2.86 8.80 1.78
CA PHE A 67 -1.81 9.65 2.31
C PHE A 67 -1.82 9.73 3.84
N VAL A 68 -2.97 9.93 4.47
CA VAL A 68 -3.06 9.99 5.95
C VAL A 68 -2.60 8.67 6.56
N HIS A 69 -2.98 7.54 5.99
CA HIS A 69 -2.53 6.23 6.47
C HIS A 69 -1.02 6.07 6.35
N LEU A 70 -0.44 6.42 5.19
CA LEU A 70 1.01 6.39 4.99
C LEU A 70 1.74 7.37 5.92
N TRP A 71 1.19 8.56 6.14
CA TRP A 71 1.75 9.55 7.07
C TRP A 71 1.82 9.00 8.50
N LYS A 72 0.74 8.38 8.99
CA LYS A 72 0.72 7.74 10.31
C LYS A 72 1.80 6.66 10.43
N ILE A 73 1.97 5.85 9.39
CA ILE A 73 2.95 4.75 9.38
C ILE A 73 4.39 5.29 9.34
N PHE A 74 4.70 6.19 8.41
CA PHE A 74 6.07 6.60 8.15
C PHE A 74 6.54 7.80 8.99
N LYS A 75 5.64 8.67 9.44
CA LYS A 75 5.99 9.92 10.15
C LYS A 75 5.61 9.91 11.62
N GLU A 76 4.44 9.38 11.98
CA GLU A 76 3.99 9.38 13.39
C GLU A 76 4.52 8.16 14.16
N ARG A 77 4.36 6.96 13.59
CA ARG A 77 4.86 5.72 14.21
C ARG A 77 6.38 5.62 14.13
N GLY A 78 6.96 6.09 13.01
CA GLY A 78 8.37 5.91 12.68
C GLY A 78 8.65 4.44 12.35
N GLY A 79 9.05 4.15 11.11
CA GLY A 79 9.40 2.77 10.71
C GLY A 79 10.50 2.21 11.61
N ARG A 80 10.41 0.92 11.96
CA ARG A 80 11.47 0.22 12.72
C ARG A 80 12.41 -0.50 11.76
N GLU A 81 13.68 -0.66 12.15
CA GLU A 81 14.71 -1.27 11.29
C GLU A 81 14.46 -2.75 10.95
N ASP A 82 13.71 -3.44 11.81
CA ASP A 82 13.31 -4.84 11.69
C ASP A 82 11.96 -5.04 10.98
N GLU A 83 11.37 -3.95 10.49
CA GLU A 83 10.07 -3.95 9.83
C GLU A 83 10.19 -3.56 8.35
N GLU A 84 9.22 -4.00 7.58
CA GLU A 84 9.03 -3.61 6.19
C GLU A 84 7.56 -3.32 5.92
N VAL A 85 7.31 -2.38 5.00
CA VAL A 85 5.95 -1.96 4.65
C VAL A 85 5.63 -2.52 3.28
N LEU A 86 4.53 -3.28 3.20
CA LEU A 86 4.00 -3.80 1.96
C LEU A 86 2.71 -3.09 1.61
N VAL A 87 2.52 -2.86 0.32
CA VAL A 87 1.30 -2.27 -0.21
C VAL A 87 0.71 -3.14 -1.30
N SER A 88 -0.61 -3.12 -1.42
CA SER A 88 -1.31 -3.73 -2.55
C SER A 88 -2.47 -2.84 -2.96
N ARG A 89 -2.72 -2.78 -4.26
CA ARG A 89 -3.90 -2.12 -4.78
C ARG A 89 -5.09 -3.07 -4.77
N TYR A 90 -6.16 -2.65 -4.12
CA TYR A 90 -7.43 -3.37 -4.17
C TYR A 90 -8.13 -3.16 -5.53
N LYS A 91 -8.67 -4.23 -6.11
CA LYS A 91 -9.53 -4.16 -7.30
C LYS A 91 -10.98 -4.12 -6.85
N TYR A 92 -11.72 -3.07 -7.20
CA TYR A 92 -13.16 -3.01 -7.00
C TYR A 92 -13.87 -4.02 -7.92
N ILE A 93 -14.43 -5.07 -7.34
CA ILE A 93 -15.07 -6.17 -8.08
C ILE A 93 -16.55 -5.84 -8.36
N THR A 94 -17.23 -5.08 -7.49
CA THR A 94 -18.67 -4.79 -7.60
C THR A 94 -18.98 -3.57 -8.47
N VAL A 95 -20.13 -3.59 -9.16
CA VAL A 95 -20.60 -2.48 -10.03
C VAL A 95 -20.75 -1.17 -9.24
N LEU A 96 -21.31 -1.24 -8.03
CA LEU A 96 -21.39 -0.10 -7.12
C LEU A 96 -20.00 0.40 -6.67
N GLY A 97 -19.08 -0.52 -6.36
CA GLY A 97 -17.70 -0.17 -6.02
C GLY A 97 -16.95 0.55 -7.14
N LYS A 98 -17.26 0.23 -8.41
CA LYS A 98 -16.68 0.95 -9.56
C LYS A 98 -17.16 2.40 -9.64
N LEU A 99 -18.43 2.66 -9.35
CA LEU A 99 -19.03 4.00 -9.46
C LEU A 99 -18.48 4.98 -8.40
N PHE A 100 -18.17 4.48 -7.19
CA PHE A 100 -17.57 5.28 -6.11
C PHE A 100 -16.04 5.19 -6.04
N SER A 101 -15.41 4.39 -6.91
CA SER A 101 -13.96 4.16 -6.90
C SER A 101 -13.06 5.41 -6.98
N PRO A 102 -13.48 6.58 -7.52
CA PRO A 102 -12.69 7.80 -7.44
C PRO A 102 -12.50 8.35 -6.01
N PHE A 103 -13.46 8.09 -5.11
CA PHE A 103 -13.50 8.64 -3.75
C PHE A 103 -13.03 7.67 -2.67
N LEU A 104 -12.64 6.46 -3.08
CA LEU A 104 -12.24 5.41 -2.14
C LEU A 104 -10.72 5.25 -2.14
N PRO A 105 -10.11 5.03 -0.97
CA PRO A 105 -8.70 4.66 -0.86
C PRO A 105 -8.44 3.39 -1.67
N LYS A 106 -7.26 3.33 -2.29
CA LYS A 106 -6.96 2.27 -3.25
C LYS A 106 -5.88 1.34 -2.74
N ILE A 107 -5.22 1.71 -1.64
CA ILE A 107 -4.03 1.03 -1.16
C ILE A 107 -4.34 0.39 0.18
N HIS A 108 -4.16 -0.92 0.23
CA HIS A 108 -4.06 -1.66 1.48
C HIS A 108 -2.58 -1.68 1.88
N ILE A 109 -2.32 -1.35 3.13
CA ILE A 109 -0.98 -1.25 3.69
C ILE A 109 -0.84 -2.28 4.82
N TRP A 110 0.28 -2.99 4.81
CA TRP A 110 0.65 -3.91 5.86
C TRP A 110 2.06 -3.61 6.33
N ILE A 111 2.30 -3.82 7.62
CA ILE A 111 3.62 -3.78 8.22
C ILE A 111 3.97 -5.20 8.65
N TYR A 112 5.08 -5.71 8.16
CA TYR A 112 5.60 -7.03 8.48
C TYR A 112 6.98 -6.93 9.10
N LYS A 113 7.47 -8.06 9.63
CA LYS A 113 8.90 -8.21 9.92
C LYS A 113 9.68 -8.28 8.61
N LYS A 114 10.89 -7.76 8.62
CA LYS A 114 11.80 -7.76 7.46
C LYS A 114 12.01 -9.16 6.91
N GLY A 115 11.98 -9.28 5.57
CA GLY A 115 12.13 -10.53 4.83
C GLY A 115 10.80 -11.24 4.52
N SER A 116 9.66 -10.71 4.95
CA SER A 116 8.34 -11.27 4.63
C SER A 116 7.99 -11.11 3.15
N TYR A 117 8.42 -10.04 2.50
CA TYR A 117 8.26 -9.79 1.07
C TYR A 117 8.84 -10.91 0.23
N ASN A 118 10.11 -11.27 0.50
CA ASN A 118 10.80 -12.36 -0.19
C ASN A 118 10.10 -13.70 0.04
N ASN A 119 9.50 -13.90 1.22
CA ASN A 119 8.70 -15.09 1.47
C ASN A 119 7.49 -15.10 0.54
N PHE A 120 6.69 -14.02 0.50
CA PHE A 120 5.47 -13.92 -0.32
C PHE A 120 5.71 -14.03 -1.83
N THR A 121 6.86 -13.57 -2.32
CA THR A 121 7.22 -13.63 -3.75
C THR A 121 8.00 -14.89 -4.14
N SER A 122 8.50 -15.67 -3.18
CA SER A 122 9.21 -16.91 -3.51
C SER A 122 8.24 -17.96 -4.09
N LYS A 123 8.65 -18.62 -5.17
CA LYS A 123 7.91 -19.75 -5.79
C LYS A 123 7.55 -20.83 -4.77
N SER A 124 8.44 -21.09 -3.81
CA SER A 124 8.23 -22.09 -2.76
C SER A 124 7.08 -21.76 -1.81
N TRP A 125 6.72 -20.49 -1.67
CA TRP A 125 5.62 -20.02 -0.82
C TRP A 125 4.27 -20.11 -1.55
N GLN A 126 4.28 -19.94 -2.87
CA GLN A 126 3.10 -20.13 -3.72
C GLN A 126 2.68 -21.62 -3.84
N GLU A 127 3.60 -22.55 -3.58
CA GLU A 127 3.40 -24.01 -3.77
C GLU A 127 3.21 -24.82 -2.47
N LYS A 128 3.28 -24.23 -1.27
CA LYS A 128 3.36 -25.00 0.01
C LYS A 128 2.02 -25.28 0.71
N THR A 129 1.92 -26.51 1.22
CA THR A 129 0.82 -27.18 1.96
C THR A 129 0.75 -26.91 3.47
N HIS A 130 1.60 -26.05 4.04
CA HIS A 130 1.67 -25.77 5.49
C HIS A 130 0.93 -24.47 5.86
N ALA A 131 -0.40 -24.52 5.80
CA ALA A 131 -1.27 -23.35 5.96
C ALA A 131 -1.12 -22.61 7.31
N GLU A 132 -0.78 -23.28 8.41
CA GLU A 132 -0.71 -22.67 9.75
C GLU A 132 0.57 -21.87 10.00
N GLU A 133 1.73 -22.39 9.58
CA GLU A 133 3.00 -21.65 9.63
C GLU A 133 2.98 -20.47 8.67
N LEU A 134 2.32 -20.62 7.52
CA LEU A 134 2.02 -19.52 6.59
C LEU A 134 1.08 -18.50 7.24
N ALA A 135 0.01 -18.93 7.92
CA ALA A 135 -0.93 -18.03 8.58
C ALA A 135 -0.31 -17.26 9.77
N MET A 136 0.69 -17.82 10.45
CA MET A 136 1.42 -17.13 11.52
C MET A 136 2.52 -16.22 10.97
N ALA A 137 3.27 -16.64 9.94
CA ALA A 137 4.26 -15.80 9.26
C ALA A 137 3.63 -14.68 8.42
N ALA A 138 2.41 -14.88 7.93
CA ALA A 138 1.65 -13.92 7.14
C ALA A 138 0.77 -12.98 7.98
N ARG A 139 0.85 -13.01 9.32
CA ARG A 139 0.12 -12.02 10.13
C ARG A 139 0.88 -10.70 10.15
N PRO A 140 0.28 -9.62 9.63
CA PRO A 140 0.88 -8.30 9.71
C PRO A 140 0.96 -7.84 11.17
N ILE A 141 2.03 -7.13 11.50
CA ILE A 141 2.15 -6.40 12.77
C ILE A 141 1.08 -5.31 12.82
N VAL A 142 0.87 -4.63 11.69
CA VAL A 142 -0.18 -3.63 11.50
C VAL A 142 -0.81 -3.85 10.13
N GLU A 143 -2.13 -3.87 10.09
CA GLU A 143 -2.92 -3.89 8.86
C GLU A 143 -3.77 -2.63 8.80
N VAL A 144 -3.66 -1.88 7.70
CA VAL A 144 -4.48 -0.71 7.44
C VAL A 144 -5.32 -0.97 6.22
N ASN A 145 -6.53 -1.43 6.46
CA ASN A 145 -7.53 -1.69 5.42
C ASN A 145 -7.95 -0.35 4.79
N PRO A 146 -8.01 -0.25 3.44
CA PRO A 146 -8.53 0.93 2.77
C PRO A 146 -10.01 1.15 3.14
N PHE A 147 -10.76 0.11 3.46
CA PHE A 147 -12.16 0.24 3.87
C PHE A 147 -12.26 0.33 5.40
N PRO A 148 -12.97 1.34 5.95
CA PRO A 148 -13.46 1.20 7.32
C PRO A 148 -14.37 -0.02 7.36
N ASP A 149 -14.11 -0.91 8.31
CA ASP A 149 -14.86 -2.14 8.51
C ASP A 149 -16.37 -1.88 8.52
N ASN A 150 -17.13 -2.52 7.63
CA ASN A 150 -18.58 -2.36 7.48
C ASN A 150 -19.40 -2.86 8.68
N ARG A 151 -18.76 -3.16 9.82
CA ARG A 151 -19.41 -3.50 11.09
C ARG A 151 -20.16 -2.33 11.74
N PHE A 152 -20.21 -1.15 11.11
CA PHE A 152 -21.02 0.01 11.53
C PHE A 152 -22.24 0.28 10.64
N LEU A 153 -22.60 -0.64 9.73
CA LEU A 153 -23.83 -0.58 8.92
C LEU A 153 -24.76 -1.78 9.17
N GLN A 154 -24.78 -2.29 10.41
CA GLN A 154 -25.86 -3.14 10.92
C GLN A 154 -26.59 -2.42 12.05
#